data_AF-A0A8S3DLP2-F1
#
_entry.id   AF-A0A8S3DLP2-F1
#
_cell.length_a   1.000
_cell.length_b   1.000
_cell.length_c   1.000
_cell.angle_alpha   90.00
_cell.angle_beta   90.00
_cell.angle_gamma   90.00
#
_symmetry.space_group_name_H-M   'P 1'
#
loop_
_entity.id
_entity.type
_entity.pdbx_description
1 polymer ?
#
loop_
_entity_poly.entity_id
_entity_poly.type
_entity_poly.pdbx_seq_one_letter_code
_entity_poly.pdbx_strand_id
1 'polypeptide(L)'
;PEWCSINHGVLLCDECCSVHLSLGRHISQIKSFKRSYWPPNQLNLIYEVSSNGANLVWEYGLLDPQNKVPRKKPSAKDALPVKADFIRTKYQQMAYINRVKDETNGIFEDLHLQLHSIARTDNVVTCLRFLSQGADPNFKNPETGTSSVHVAASRGQQNQIELLCIFGGDPAAVDSSGMSPEEHARANGYPDLADRLIELQYELTDRLTCFIGGKRPDHRFGQHIVLPELNENLDISDQALLARKKLQQLPDPLFEDLAMDVFDEVERRELNTIWHAQVDKALIPLHVVPFLPVNPAFSATRNQGRQKLARYGPKEFTTFIYDILNEVR
;
A
#
# COMPACT_ATOMS: atom_id res chain seq x y z
N PRO A 1 -17.93 9.26 6.76
CA PRO A 1 -16.74 8.48 7.21
C PRO A 1 -15.46 9.26 6.86
N GLU A 2 -14.53 9.40 7.81
CA GLU A 2 -13.39 10.31 7.67
C GLU A 2 -12.08 9.62 7.29
N TRP A 3 -12.13 8.29 7.24
CA TRP A 3 -11.00 7.42 6.95
C TRP A 3 -11.31 6.55 5.73
N CYS A 4 -10.26 6.11 5.07
CA CYS A 4 -10.32 5.15 3.98
C CYS A 4 -9.32 4.03 4.22
N SER A 5 -9.73 2.79 3.91
CA SER A 5 -8.80 1.71 3.61
C SER A 5 -8.58 1.69 2.10
N ILE A 6 -7.39 2.10 1.67
CA ILE A 6 -7.06 2.36 0.26
C ILE A 6 -7.12 1.06 -0.54
N ASN A 7 -6.43 0.02 -0.09
CA ASN A 7 -6.37 -1.28 -0.76
C ASN A 7 -7.69 -2.03 -0.76
N HIS A 8 -8.62 -1.70 0.14
CA HIS A 8 -9.97 -2.24 0.10
C HIS A 8 -10.97 -1.35 -0.65
N GLY A 9 -10.63 -0.09 -0.95
CA GLY A 9 -11.55 0.87 -1.57
C GLY A 9 -12.79 1.16 -0.72
N VAL A 10 -12.66 1.13 0.62
CA VAL A 10 -13.80 1.31 1.55
C VAL A 10 -13.59 2.49 2.49
N LEU A 11 -14.70 3.15 2.83
CA LEU A 11 -14.75 4.27 3.77
C LEU A 11 -15.06 3.75 5.19
N LEU A 12 -14.39 4.32 6.19
CA LEU A 12 -14.43 3.85 7.59
C LEU A 12 -14.82 4.99 8.54
N CYS A 13 -15.58 4.65 9.59
CA CYS A 13 -15.73 5.51 10.76
C CYS A 13 -14.52 5.35 11.70
N ASP A 14 -14.39 6.23 12.70
CA ASP A 14 -13.26 6.21 13.63
C ASP A 14 -13.14 4.88 14.38
N GLU A 15 -14.25 4.34 14.88
CA GLU A 15 -14.25 3.04 15.58
C GLU A 15 -13.78 1.87 14.71
N CYS A 16 -14.24 1.78 13.46
CA CYS A 16 -13.77 0.73 12.56
C CYS A 16 -12.30 0.99 12.17
N CYS A 17 -11.92 2.24 11.96
CA CYS A 17 -10.55 2.64 11.67
C CYS A 17 -9.59 2.18 12.78
N SER A 18 -9.94 2.34 14.06
CA SER A 18 -9.08 1.89 15.18
C SER A 18 -8.75 0.39 15.10
N VAL A 19 -9.73 -0.43 14.67
CA VAL A 19 -9.50 -1.86 14.43
C VAL A 19 -8.60 -2.07 13.23
N HIS A 20 -8.87 -1.43 12.10
CA HIS A 20 -8.06 -1.58 10.88
C HIS A 20 -6.58 -1.22 11.12
N LEU A 21 -6.32 -0.18 11.92
CA LEU A 21 -4.96 0.21 12.31
C LEU A 21 -4.22 -0.91 13.07
N SER A 22 -4.94 -1.73 13.85
CA SER A 22 -4.36 -2.87 14.58
C SER A 22 -4.02 -4.07 13.71
N LEU A 23 -4.54 -4.13 12.47
CA LEU A 23 -4.27 -5.23 11.54
C LEU A 23 -2.92 -5.06 10.84
N GLY A 24 -2.45 -3.82 10.69
CA GLY A 24 -1.23 -3.51 9.95
C GLY A 24 -1.46 -3.37 8.44
N ARG A 25 -0.48 -2.76 7.77
CA ARG A 25 -0.63 -2.31 6.38
C ARG A 25 -0.80 -3.45 5.37
N HIS A 26 -0.19 -4.60 5.64
CA HIS A 26 -0.33 -5.82 4.83
C HIS A 26 -1.78 -6.31 4.73
N ILE A 27 -2.66 -5.90 5.67
CA ILE A 27 -4.10 -6.15 5.58
C ILE A 27 -4.82 -4.88 5.13
N SER A 28 -4.59 -3.74 5.79
CA SER A 28 -5.33 -2.51 5.52
C SER A 28 -4.44 -1.27 5.54
N GLN A 29 -4.35 -0.60 4.39
CA GLN A 29 -3.66 0.67 4.19
C GLN A 29 -4.59 1.84 4.54
N ILE A 30 -4.39 2.49 5.68
CA ILE A 30 -5.32 3.52 6.20
C ILE A 30 -4.84 4.93 5.87
N LYS A 31 -5.79 5.79 5.46
CA LYS A 31 -5.55 7.20 5.16
C LYS A 31 -6.73 8.08 5.57
N SER A 32 -6.45 9.30 6.04
CA SER A 32 -7.47 10.28 6.44
C SER A 32 -7.85 11.18 5.28
N PHE A 33 -9.14 11.45 5.08
CA PHE A 33 -9.58 12.45 4.10
C PHE A 33 -9.31 13.89 4.52
N LYS A 34 -9.24 14.16 5.83
CA LYS A 34 -9.12 15.53 6.35
C LYS A 34 -7.69 16.01 6.52
N ARG A 35 -6.79 15.09 6.87
CA ARG A 35 -5.44 15.44 7.36
C ARG A 35 -4.31 14.79 6.57
N SER A 36 -4.58 13.82 5.71
CA SER A 36 -3.56 13.24 4.82
C SER A 36 -3.55 13.96 3.48
N TYR A 37 -2.37 14.02 2.86
CA TYR A 37 -2.24 14.44 1.47
C TYR A 37 -2.75 13.34 0.53
N TRP A 38 -3.56 13.69 -0.47
CA TRP A 38 -4.07 12.77 -1.48
C TRP A 38 -3.62 13.16 -2.88
N PRO A 39 -2.86 12.29 -3.58
CA PRO A 39 -2.70 12.43 -5.02
C PRO A 39 -4.10 12.42 -5.68
N PRO A 40 -4.39 13.33 -6.63
CA PRO A 40 -5.70 13.40 -7.28
C PRO A 40 -6.14 12.06 -7.89
N ASN A 41 -5.21 11.35 -8.52
CA ASN A 41 -5.42 10.06 -9.17
C ASN A 41 -5.87 8.99 -8.16
N GLN A 42 -5.17 8.89 -7.03
CA GLN A 42 -5.52 7.98 -5.95
C GLN A 42 -6.88 8.33 -5.33
N LEU A 43 -7.20 9.62 -5.19
CA LEU A 43 -8.49 10.06 -4.67
C LEU A 43 -9.64 9.71 -5.64
N ASN A 44 -9.43 9.89 -6.94
CA ASN A 44 -10.37 9.51 -7.99
C ASN A 44 -10.64 8.00 -7.97
N LEU A 45 -9.59 7.18 -7.86
CA LEU A 45 -9.72 5.74 -7.68
C LEU A 45 -10.63 5.42 -6.48
N ILE A 46 -10.38 6.03 -5.31
CA ILE A 46 -11.18 5.75 -4.12
C ILE A 46 -12.65 6.15 -4.31
N TYR A 47 -12.93 7.29 -4.93
CA TYR A 47 -14.31 7.66 -5.25
C TYR A 47 -14.98 6.66 -6.18
N GLU A 48 -14.28 6.19 -7.22
CA GLU A 48 -14.80 5.21 -8.16
C GLU A 48 -15.12 3.87 -7.47
N VAL A 49 -14.14 3.27 -6.79
CA VAL A 49 -14.30 1.93 -6.20
C VAL A 49 -15.31 1.95 -5.05
N SER A 50 -15.28 2.97 -4.20
CA SER A 50 -16.21 3.07 -3.07
C SER A 50 -17.66 3.30 -3.50
N SER A 51 -17.88 4.02 -4.60
CA SER A 51 -19.23 4.28 -5.15
C SER A 51 -19.74 3.12 -5.99
N ASN A 52 -18.86 2.38 -6.67
CA ASN A 52 -19.22 1.30 -7.59
C ASN A 52 -19.21 -0.10 -6.97
N GLY A 53 -19.26 -0.18 -5.62
CA GLY A 53 -19.53 -1.44 -4.94
C GLY A 53 -18.30 -2.24 -4.51
N ALA A 54 -17.23 -1.59 -4.03
CA ALA A 54 -16.11 -2.25 -3.34
C ALA A 54 -16.58 -3.34 -2.34
N ASN A 55 -17.62 -3.05 -1.56
CA ASN A 55 -18.15 -3.99 -0.58
C ASN A 55 -18.73 -5.27 -1.21
N LEU A 56 -19.18 -5.25 -2.47
CA LEU A 56 -19.64 -6.46 -3.16
C LEU A 56 -18.52 -7.49 -3.33
N VAL A 57 -17.25 -7.04 -3.39
CA VAL A 57 -16.08 -7.92 -3.41
C VAL A 57 -15.85 -8.54 -2.04
N TRP A 58 -15.79 -7.70 -1.01
CA TRP A 58 -15.40 -8.11 0.35
C TRP A 58 -16.53 -8.72 1.19
N GLU A 59 -17.77 -8.61 0.74
CA GLU A 59 -18.98 -9.11 1.42
C GLU A 59 -19.79 -10.04 0.51
N TYR A 60 -19.21 -10.53 -0.59
CA TYR A 60 -19.87 -11.39 -1.57
C TYR A 60 -20.63 -12.56 -0.91
N GLY A 61 -19.96 -13.30 -0.03
CA GLY A 61 -20.53 -14.45 0.67
C GLY A 61 -21.64 -14.10 1.67
N LEU A 62 -21.79 -12.84 2.07
CA LEU A 62 -22.94 -12.39 2.87
C LEU A 62 -24.19 -12.14 2.02
N LEU A 63 -24.00 -11.95 0.72
CA LEU A 63 -25.07 -11.69 -0.24
C LEU A 63 -25.57 -12.99 -0.90
N ASP A 64 -24.80 -14.07 -0.83
CA ASP A 64 -25.16 -15.37 -1.39
C ASP A 64 -26.31 -16.02 -0.60
N PRO A 65 -27.51 -16.18 -1.20
CA PRO A 65 -28.66 -16.78 -0.54
C PRO A 65 -28.44 -18.25 -0.14
N GLN A 66 -27.47 -18.93 -0.75
CA GLN A 66 -27.14 -20.32 -0.45
C GLN A 66 -26.18 -20.47 0.74
N ASN A 67 -25.55 -19.38 1.18
CA ASN A 67 -24.57 -19.42 2.24
C ASN A 67 -25.27 -19.56 3.60
N LYS A 68 -25.17 -20.75 4.20
CA LYS A 68 -25.89 -21.12 5.44
C LYS A 68 -25.29 -20.52 6.72
N VAL A 69 -24.22 -19.72 6.63
CA VAL A 69 -23.60 -19.10 7.80
C VAL A 69 -24.32 -17.79 8.12
N PRO A 70 -25.10 -17.70 9.21
CA PRO A 70 -25.87 -16.51 9.54
C PRO A 70 -24.97 -15.49 10.24
N ARG A 71 -24.03 -14.88 9.52
CA ARG A 71 -23.22 -13.78 10.07
C ARG A 71 -23.78 -12.46 9.60
N LYS A 72 -24.45 -11.77 10.52
CA LYS A 72 -25.02 -10.44 10.27
C LYS A 72 -23.92 -9.38 10.36
N LYS A 73 -23.88 -8.49 9.37
CA LYS A 73 -23.02 -7.30 9.40
C LYS A 73 -23.38 -6.41 10.62
N PRO A 74 -22.40 -5.96 11.42
CA PRO A 74 -22.65 -5.05 12.53
C PRO A 74 -23.30 -3.75 12.08
N SER A 75 -24.18 -3.22 12.93
CA SER A 75 -24.78 -1.91 12.83
C SER A 75 -23.89 -0.84 13.49
N ALA A 76 -24.21 0.43 13.25
CA ALA A 76 -23.50 1.56 13.85
C ALA A 76 -23.54 1.55 15.40
N LYS A 77 -24.56 0.93 16.02
CA LYS A 77 -24.75 0.91 17.47
C LYS A 77 -24.07 -0.28 18.16
N ASP A 78 -23.59 -1.26 17.40
CA ASP A 78 -22.97 -2.44 17.98
C ASP A 78 -21.63 -2.09 18.65
N ALA A 79 -21.33 -2.81 19.74
CA ALA A 79 -20.13 -2.60 20.51
C ALA A 79 -18.85 -2.88 19.70
N LEU A 80 -17.77 -2.18 20.02
CA LEU A 80 -16.49 -2.29 19.31
C LEU A 80 -15.98 -3.73 19.17
N PRO A 81 -16.06 -4.63 20.18
CA PRO A 81 -15.62 -6.01 20.00
C PRO A 81 -16.36 -6.77 18.89
N VAL A 82 -17.66 -6.50 18.72
CA VAL A 82 -18.49 -7.10 17.65
C VAL A 82 -18.06 -6.57 16.29
N LYS A 83 -17.82 -5.25 16.18
CA LYS A 83 -17.25 -4.64 14.97
C LYS A 83 -15.87 -5.20 14.66
N ALA A 84 -15.03 -5.38 15.68
CA ALA A 84 -13.66 -5.86 15.52
C ALA A 84 -13.59 -7.31 15.03
N ASP A 85 -14.43 -8.20 15.58
CA ASP A 85 -14.53 -9.59 15.13
C ASP A 85 -14.98 -9.68 13.66
N PHE A 86 -15.98 -8.88 13.29
CA PHE A 86 -16.45 -8.82 11.91
C PHE A 86 -15.36 -8.29 10.95
N ILE A 87 -14.66 -7.22 11.32
CA ILE A 87 -13.57 -6.63 10.53
C ILE A 87 -12.43 -7.64 10.31
N ARG A 88 -12.00 -8.36 11.35
CA ARG A 88 -10.97 -9.40 11.22
C ARG A 88 -11.45 -10.56 10.33
N THR A 89 -12.68 -11.01 10.53
CA THR A 89 -13.27 -12.05 9.67
C THR A 89 -13.33 -11.60 8.21
N LYS A 90 -13.71 -10.34 7.96
CA LYS A 90 -13.87 -9.78 6.63
C LYS A 90 -12.54 -9.64 5.89
N TYR A 91 -11.55 -8.97 6.49
CA TYR A 91 -10.33 -8.56 5.79
C TYR A 91 -9.09 -9.37 6.15
N GLN A 92 -8.97 -9.84 7.40
CA GLN A 92 -7.81 -10.65 7.81
C GLN A 92 -8.00 -12.12 7.44
N GLN A 93 -9.21 -12.67 7.61
CA GLN A 93 -9.52 -14.05 7.26
C GLN A 93 -10.05 -14.19 5.83
N MET A 94 -10.40 -13.08 5.18
CA MET A 94 -10.93 -13.05 3.81
C MET A 94 -12.10 -14.03 3.66
N ALA A 95 -13.01 -14.08 4.65
CA ALA A 95 -14.00 -15.14 4.78
C ALA A 95 -15.22 -14.97 3.88
N TYR A 96 -15.46 -13.75 3.40
CA TYR A 96 -16.66 -13.41 2.62
C TYR A 96 -16.38 -13.07 1.16
N ILE A 97 -15.14 -13.22 0.69
CA ILE A 97 -14.83 -13.02 -0.74
C ILE A 97 -15.32 -14.21 -1.55
N ASN A 98 -15.57 -14.01 -2.84
CA ASN A 98 -15.84 -15.10 -3.77
C ASN A 98 -14.53 -15.86 -4.07
N ARG A 99 -14.24 -16.93 -3.33
CA ARG A 99 -13.10 -17.79 -3.65
C ARG A 99 -13.48 -18.80 -4.72
N VAL A 100 -12.62 -18.92 -5.74
CA VAL A 100 -12.71 -20.06 -6.67
C VAL A 100 -12.40 -21.31 -5.85
N LYS A 101 -13.29 -22.31 -5.87
CA LYS A 101 -13.08 -23.57 -5.15
C LYS A 101 -11.93 -24.31 -5.84
N ASP A 102 -10.82 -24.51 -5.12
CA ASP A 102 -9.58 -25.14 -5.60
C ASP A 102 -9.81 -26.53 -6.20
N GLU A 103 -9.07 -26.86 -7.27
CA GLU A 103 -8.42 -28.17 -7.42
C GLU A 103 -7.37 -28.29 -8.57
N THR A 104 -7.09 -27.26 -9.38
CA THR A 104 -6.04 -27.39 -10.44
C THR A 104 -5.21 -26.12 -10.67
N ASN A 105 -3.89 -26.27 -10.81
CA ASN A 105 -2.91 -25.21 -11.11
C ASN A 105 -3.26 -24.33 -12.33
N GLY A 106 -4.03 -24.82 -13.30
CA GLY A 106 -4.43 -24.05 -14.48
C GLY A 106 -5.33 -22.84 -14.17
N ILE A 107 -6.04 -22.84 -13.03
CA ILE A 107 -6.98 -21.76 -12.68
C ILE A 107 -6.24 -20.49 -12.22
N PHE A 108 -5.06 -20.61 -11.60
CA PHE A 108 -4.29 -19.43 -11.19
C PHE A 108 -3.72 -18.69 -12.39
N GLU A 109 -3.22 -19.42 -13.40
CA GLU A 109 -2.79 -18.82 -14.66
C GLU A 109 -3.96 -18.11 -15.37
N ASP A 110 -5.13 -18.73 -15.40
CA ASP A 110 -6.36 -18.09 -15.91
C ASP A 110 -6.72 -16.81 -15.13
N LEU A 111 -6.57 -16.81 -13.80
CA LEU A 111 -6.84 -15.65 -12.96
C LEU A 111 -5.85 -14.50 -13.24
N HIS A 112 -4.57 -14.78 -13.40
CA HIS A 112 -3.56 -13.79 -13.77
C HIS A 112 -3.80 -13.22 -15.16
N LEU A 113 -4.16 -14.08 -16.13
CA LEU A 113 -4.56 -13.66 -17.47
C LEU A 113 -5.84 -12.83 -17.46
N GLN A 114 -6.81 -13.14 -16.59
CA GLN A 114 -8.01 -12.33 -16.39
C GLN A 114 -7.70 -10.95 -15.82
N LEU A 115 -6.77 -10.85 -14.85
CA LEU A 115 -6.27 -9.58 -14.33
C LEU A 115 -5.58 -8.76 -15.44
N HIS A 116 -4.66 -9.38 -16.18
CA HIS A 116 -3.96 -8.77 -17.31
C HIS A 116 -4.93 -8.24 -18.37
N SER A 117 -5.95 -9.04 -18.68
CA SER A 117 -7.03 -8.72 -19.60
C SER A 117 -7.88 -7.54 -19.10
N ILE A 118 -8.36 -7.54 -17.85
CA ILE A 118 -9.27 -6.51 -17.36
C ILE A 118 -8.59 -5.14 -17.20
N ALA A 119 -7.27 -5.13 -16.98
CA ALA A 119 -6.46 -3.90 -16.86
C ALA A 119 -6.56 -2.97 -18.07
N ARG A 120 -7.00 -3.48 -19.25
CA ARG A 120 -7.25 -2.66 -20.44
C ARG A 120 -8.53 -1.80 -20.35
N THR A 121 -9.43 -2.13 -19.43
CA THR A 121 -10.77 -1.52 -19.29
C THR A 121 -10.83 -0.61 -18.07
N ASP A 122 -11.88 0.22 -17.98
CA ASP A 122 -12.18 1.06 -16.82
C ASP A 122 -12.88 0.30 -15.68
N ASN A 123 -13.07 -1.02 -15.78
CA ASN A 123 -13.76 -1.80 -14.76
C ASN A 123 -12.84 -2.13 -13.57
N VAL A 124 -12.59 -1.13 -12.74
CA VAL A 124 -11.68 -1.21 -11.57
C VAL A 124 -12.21 -2.18 -10.51
N VAL A 125 -13.53 -2.30 -10.33
CA VAL A 125 -14.12 -3.21 -9.33
C VAL A 125 -13.89 -4.67 -9.69
N THR A 126 -13.92 -5.01 -10.98
CA THR A 126 -13.59 -6.37 -11.44
C THR A 126 -12.10 -6.65 -11.29
N CYS A 127 -11.24 -5.66 -11.55
CA CYS A 127 -9.81 -5.74 -11.25
C CYS A 127 -9.56 -6.01 -9.76
N LEU A 128 -10.20 -5.22 -8.87
CA LEU A 128 -10.14 -5.42 -7.42
C LEU A 128 -10.57 -6.82 -6.99
N ARG A 129 -11.62 -7.36 -7.64
CA ARG A 129 -12.08 -8.73 -7.38
C ARG A 129 -10.99 -9.76 -7.68
N PHE A 130 -10.34 -9.68 -8.83
CA PHE A 130 -9.26 -10.63 -9.18
C PHE A 130 -8.07 -10.49 -8.23
N LEU A 131 -7.68 -9.27 -7.88
CA LEU A 131 -6.65 -9.02 -6.88
C LEU A 131 -7.02 -9.61 -5.50
N SER A 132 -8.29 -9.46 -5.07
CA SER A 132 -8.78 -10.05 -3.82
C SER A 132 -8.78 -11.59 -3.80
N GLN A 133 -8.80 -12.21 -4.99
CA GLN A 133 -8.72 -13.66 -5.18
C GLN A 133 -7.28 -14.18 -5.27
N GLY A 134 -6.27 -13.30 -5.25
CA GLY A 134 -4.86 -13.66 -5.29
C GLY A 134 -4.23 -13.55 -6.68
N ALA A 135 -4.83 -12.81 -7.62
CA ALA A 135 -4.18 -12.49 -8.88
C ALA A 135 -2.91 -11.66 -8.64
N ASP A 136 -1.77 -12.13 -9.13
CA ASP A 136 -0.50 -11.41 -9.10
C ASP A 136 -0.48 -10.26 -10.14
N PRO A 137 -0.35 -8.99 -9.71
CA PRO A 137 -0.25 -7.85 -10.63
C PRO A 137 1.06 -7.83 -11.44
N ASN A 138 2.10 -8.53 -10.98
CA ASN A 138 3.41 -8.62 -11.62
C ASN A 138 3.54 -9.80 -12.58
N PHE A 139 2.50 -10.64 -12.70
CA PHE A 139 2.46 -11.70 -13.69
C PHE A 139 2.67 -11.15 -15.10
N LYS A 140 3.63 -11.73 -15.82
CA LYS A 140 3.90 -11.39 -17.22
C LYS A 140 3.17 -12.38 -18.12
N ASN A 141 2.30 -11.85 -18.98
CA ASN A 141 1.58 -12.65 -19.95
C ASN A 141 2.58 -13.34 -20.91
N PRO A 142 2.57 -14.68 -21.06
CA PRO A 142 3.53 -15.41 -21.90
C PRO A 142 3.51 -15.01 -23.39
N GLU A 143 2.36 -14.58 -23.92
CA GLU A 143 2.19 -14.22 -25.33
C GLU A 143 2.74 -12.82 -25.65
N THR A 144 2.58 -11.87 -24.72
CA THR A 144 2.93 -10.47 -24.95
C THR A 144 4.16 -10.01 -24.18
N GLY A 145 4.58 -10.74 -23.14
CA GLY A 145 5.67 -10.36 -22.25
C GLY A 145 5.35 -9.21 -21.29
N THR A 146 4.11 -8.71 -21.28
CA THR A 146 3.69 -7.52 -20.53
C THR A 146 2.98 -7.89 -19.23
N SER A 147 3.11 -7.05 -18.19
CA SER A 147 2.32 -7.15 -16.95
C SER A 147 1.02 -6.34 -17.04
N SER A 148 0.13 -6.49 -16.05
CA SER A 148 -1.12 -5.73 -15.99
C SER A 148 -0.91 -4.21 -15.97
N VAL A 149 0.19 -3.75 -15.35
CA VAL A 149 0.55 -2.32 -15.29
C VAL A 149 0.89 -1.78 -16.68
N HIS A 150 1.63 -2.54 -17.50
CA HIS A 150 1.92 -2.17 -18.89
C HIS A 150 0.64 -2.02 -19.72
N VAL A 151 -0.30 -2.98 -19.58
CA VAL A 151 -1.58 -2.94 -20.31
C VAL A 151 -2.37 -1.70 -19.92
N ALA A 152 -2.52 -1.43 -18.62
CA ALA A 152 -3.22 -0.24 -18.14
C ALA A 152 -2.55 1.05 -18.62
N ALA A 153 -1.22 1.12 -18.62
CA ALA A 153 -0.46 2.28 -19.08
C ALA A 153 -0.65 2.56 -20.58
N SER A 154 -0.57 1.51 -21.41
CA SER A 154 -0.79 1.60 -22.87
C SER A 154 -2.21 2.06 -23.25
N ARG A 155 -3.18 1.91 -22.32
CA ARG A 155 -4.59 2.26 -22.53
C ARG A 155 -5.02 3.52 -21.78
N GLY A 156 -4.10 4.21 -21.10
CA GLY A 156 -4.44 5.41 -20.33
C GLY A 156 -5.31 5.13 -19.10
N GLN A 157 -5.33 3.90 -18.58
CA GLN A 157 -6.22 3.47 -17.49
C GLN A 157 -5.66 3.89 -16.12
N GLN A 158 -5.79 5.18 -15.81
CA GLN A 158 -5.22 5.79 -14.60
C GLN A 158 -5.64 5.11 -13.29
N ASN A 159 -6.94 4.79 -13.13
CA ASN A 159 -7.43 4.15 -11.92
C ASN A 159 -6.99 2.68 -11.82
N GLN A 160 -6.80 1.99 -12.95
CA GLN A 160 -6.21 0.65 -12.95
C GLN A 160 -4.75 0.68 -12.47
N ILE A 161 -3.96 1.65 -12.93
CA ILE A 161 -2.57 1.83 -12.49
C ILE A 161 -2.49 2.02 -10.98
N GLU A 162 -3.26 2.97 -10.44
CA GLU A 162 -3.29 3.22 -9.00
C GLU A 162 -3.64 1.95 -8.22
N LEU A 163 -4.69 1.23 -8.64
CA LEU A 163 -5.12 0.01 -7.96
C LEU A 163 -4.06 -1.09 -8.03
N LEU A 164 -3.48 -1.34 -9.20
CA LEU A 164 -2.46 -2.37 -9.38
C LEU A 164 -1.23 -2.06 -8.50
N CYS A 165 -0.76 -0.81 -8.46
CA CYS A 165 0.36 -0.41 -7.63
C CYS A 165 0.06 -0.50 -6.12
N ILE A 166 -1.18 -0.19 -5.69
CA ILE A 166 -1.61 -0.42 -4.30
C ILE A 166 -1.48 -1.89 -3.88
N PHE A 167 -1.67 -2.82 -4.82
CA PHE A 167 -1.52 -4.27 -4.63
C PHE A 167 -0.11 -4.79 -4.96
N GLY A 168 0.88 -3.90 -5.13
CA GLY A 168 2.28 -4.27 -5.35
C GLY A 168 2.67 -4.48 -6.81
N GLY A 169 1.85 -4.03 -7.76
CA GLY A 169 2.22 -3.93 -9.16
C GLY A 169 3.40 -2.97 -9.34
N ASP A 170 4.49 -3.45 -9.92
CA ASP A 170 5.72 -2.70 -10.12
C ASP A 170 5.59 -1.70 -11.28
N PRO A 171 5.63 -0.38 -11.03
CA PRO A 171 5.57 0.64 -12.07
C PRO A 171 6.85 0.76 -12.91
N ALA A 172 7.97 0.16 -12.46
CA ALA A 172 9.28 0.19 -13.12
C ALA A 172 9.64 -1.13 -13.83
N ALA A 173 8.82 -2.17 -13.68
CA ALA A 173 9.06 -3.46 -14.31
C ALA A 173 9.16 -3.32 -15.84
N VAL A 174 10.14 -3.94 -16.47
CA VAL A 174 10.24 -3.97 -17.93
C VAL A 174 9.55 -5.20 -18.53
N ASP A 175 8.91 -5.05 -19.69
CA ASP A 175 8.36 -6.15 -20.46
C ASP A 175 9.45 -6.97 -21.20
N SER A 176 9.05 -7.98 -21.98
CA SER A 176 9.98 -8.78 -22.78
C SER A 176 10.69 -8.01 -23.90
N SER A 177 10.21 -6.83 -24.27
CA SER A 177 10.87 -5.92 -25.21
C SER A 177 11.81 -4.91 -24.53
N GLY A 178 11.87 -4.94 -23.19
CA GLY A 178 12.66 -4.02 -22.39
C GLY A 178 12.00 -2.66 -22.15
N MET A 179 10.71 -2.50 -22.48
CA MET A 179 9.97 -1.26 -22.26
C MET A 179 9.27 -1.27 -20.90
N SER A 180 9.30 -0.13 -20.21
CA SER A 180 8.60 0.12 -18.94
C SER A 180 7.16 0.60 -19.18
N PRO A 181 6.26 0.51 -18.16
CA PRO A 181 4.91 1.05 -18.25
C PRO A 181 4.88 2.55 -18.58
N GLU A 182 5.84 3.31 -18.06
CA GLU A 182 6.01 4.74 -18.32
C GLU A 182 6.23 5.00 -19.82
N GLU A 183 7.16 4.27 -20.44
CA GLU A 183 7.44 4.37 -21.87
C GLU A 183 6.23 3.98 -22.72
N HIS A 184 5.46 2.96 -22.31
CA HIS A 184 4.18 2.61 -22.96
C HIS A 184 3.17 3.75 -22.86
N ALA A 185 3.05 4.40 -21.69
CA ALA A 185 2.14 5.54 -21.52
C ALA A 185 2.55 6.72 -22.41
N ARG A 186 3.84 7.08 -22.47
CA ARG A 186 4.33 8.15 -23.36
C ARG A 186 4.13 7.82 -24.83
N ALA A 187 4.48 6.60 -25.26
CA ALA A 187 4.34 6.18 -26.65
C ALA A 187 2.88 6.21 -27.15
N ASN A 188 1.92 5.98 -26.26
CA ASN A 188 0.48 6.00 -26.58
C ASN A 188 -0.19 7.35 -26.31
N GLY A 189 0.57 8.41 -25.97
CA GLY A 189 0.05 9.77 -25.84
C GLY A 189 -0.55 10.11 -24.46
N TYR A 190 -0.10 9.44 -23.39
CA TYR A 190 -0.54 9.68 -22.01
C TYR A 190 0.60 10.22 -21.11
N PRO A 191 1.13 11.44 -21.35
CA PRO A 191 2.27 11.98 -20.61
C PRO A 191 1.97 12.19 -19.12
N ASP A 192 0.76 12.66 -18.76
CA ASP A 192 0.38 12.85 -17.36
C ASP A 192 0.35 11.52 -16.58
N LEU A 193 -0.03 10.42 -17.25
CA LEU A 193 -0.01 9.09 -16.66
C LEU A 193 1.42 8.56 -16.53
N ALA A 194 2.28 8.85 -17.50
CA ALA A 194 3.70 8.51 -17.46
C ALA A 194 4.40 9.21 -16.27
N ASP A 195 4.15 10.51 -16.09
CA ASP A 195 4.69 11.26 -14.95
C ASP A 195 4.19 10.68 -13.61
N ARG A 196 2.91 10.26 -13.54
CA ARG A 196 2.38 9.57 -12.37
C ARG A 196 3.05 8.21 -12.12
N LEU A 197 3.36 7.44 -13.15
CA LEU A 197 4.06 6.16 -13.00
C LEU A 197 5.45 6.36 -12.39
N ILE A 198 6.15 7.44 -12.75
CA ILE A 198 7.41 7.82 -12.13
C ILE A 198 7.18 8.20 -10.65
N GLU A 199 6.18 9.01 -10.33
CA GLU A 199 5.84 9.32 -8.93
C GLU A 199 5.57 8.04 -8.11
N LEU A 200 4.87 7.05 -8.69
CA LEU A 200 4.59 5.78 -8.04
C LEU A 200 5.85 4.93 -7.82
N GLN A 201 6.81 4.98 -8.74
CA GLN A 201 8.11 4.31 -8.61
C GLN A 201 8.91 4.86 -7.42
N TYR A 202 8.82 6.17 -7.17
CA TYR A 202 9.59 6.84 -6.12
C TYR A 202 8.78 7.13 -4.84
N GLU A 203 7.53 6.65 -4.72
CA GLU A 203 6.64 6.92 -3.57
C GLU A 203 7.30 6.60 -2.22
N LEU A 204 8.12 5.53 -2.15
CA LEU A 204 8.86 5.16 -0.95
C LEU A 204 9.86 6.25 -0.57
N THR A 205 10.79 6.59 -1.47
CA THR A 205 11.85 7.57 -1.21
C THR A 205 11.30 8.98 -1.04
N ASP A 206 10.25 9.33 -1.76
CA ASP A 206 9.56 10.62 -1.66
C ASP A 206 8.96 10.82 -0.28
N ARG A 207 8.30 9.78 0.24
CA ARG A 207 7.68 9.86 1.56
C ARG A 207 8.72 9.91 2.67
N LEU A 208 9.78 9.10 2.56
CA LEU A 208 10.92 9.17 3.46
C LEU A 208 11.53 10.58 3.46
N THR A 209 11.72 11.18 2.29
CA THR A 209 12.25 12.54 2.12
C THR A 209 11.35 13.58 2.78
N CYS A 210 10.03 13.51 2.57
CA CYS A 210 9.06 14.40 3.21
C CYS A 210 9.08 14.29 4.74
N PHE A 211 9.21 13.06 5.27
CA PHE A 211 9.15 12.80 6.70
C PHE A 211 10.29 13.49 7.47
N ILE A 212 11.49 13.53 6.89
CA ILE A 212 12.66 14.22 7.47
C ILE A 212 12.72 15.72 7.15
N GLY A 213 11.64 16.29 6.59
CA GLY A 213 11.52 17.71 6.29
C GLY A 213 12.03 18.14 4.91
N GLY A 214 12.38 17.18 4.05
CA GLY A 214 12.68 17.45 2.64
C GLY A 214 11.43 17.79 1.82
N LYS A 215 11.65 18.40 0.66
CA LYS A 215 10.58 18.62 -0.33
C LYS A 215 10.49 17.40 -1.24
N ARG A 216 9.27 17.07 -1.69
CA ARG A 216 9.09 16.06 -2.75
C ARG A 216 9.93 16.46 -3.97
N PRO A 217 10.75 15.54 -4.51
CA PRO A 217 11.46 15.75 -5.76
C PRO A 217 10.50 16.09 -6.90
N ASP A 218 10.94 16.93 -7.85
CA ASP A 218 10.19 17.14 -9.10
C ASP A 218 10.79 16.21 -10.16
N HIS A 219 10.15 15.05 -10.32
CA HIS A 219 10.64 13.99 -11.20
C HIS A 219 10.70 14.39 -12.69
N ARG A 220 9.99 15.45 -13.10
CA ARG A 220 9.99 15.93 -14.49
C ARG A 220 11.36 16.46 -14.93
N PHE A 221 12.21 16.84 -13.99
CA PHE A 221 13.57 17.31 -14.26
C PHE A 221 14.63 16.19 -14.16
N GLY A 222 14.23 14.93 -13.99
CA GLY A 222 15.15 13.79 -13.85
C GLY A 222 15.86 13.73 -12.50
N GLN A 223 15.51 14.60 -11.56
CA GLN A 223 16.00 14.55 -10.19
C GLN A 223 14.99 13.81 -9.32
N HIS A 224 15.22 12.51 -9.11
CA HIS A 224 14.26 11.65 -8.42
C HIS A 224 14.48 11.52 -6.91
N ILE A 225 15.68 11.86 -6.41
CA ILE A 225 16.01 11.81 -4.97
C ILE A 225 16.67 13.12 -4.57
N VAL A 226 16.14 13.76 -3.53
CA VAL A 226 16.63 15.03 -3.00
C VAL A 226 16.85 14.90 -1.50
N LEU A 227 18.11 14.94 -1.06
CA LEU A 227 18.44 14.90 0.36
C LEU A 227 18.31 16.30 0.98
N PRO A 228 17.59 16.46 2.11
CA PRO A 228 17.58 17.72 2.84
C PRO A 228 18.90 17.96 3.57
N GLU A 229 19.23 19.23 3.81
CA GLU A 229 20.36 19.61 4.66
C GLU A 229 20.00 19.37 6.13
N LEU A 230 20.59 18.33 6.74
CA LEU A 230 20.26 17.89 8.11
C LEU A 230 21.36 18.14 9.15
N ASN A 231 22.25 19.11 8.92
CA ASN A 231 23.53 19.25 9.65
C ASN A 231 23.43 19.19 11.20
N GLU A 232 22.34 19.66 11.83
CA GLU A 232 22.16 19.58 13.29
C GLU A 232 21.40 18.32 13.77
N ASN A 233 20.65 17.67 12.88
CA ASN A 233 19.76 16.55 13.17
C ASN A 233 20.39 15.17 12.93
N LEU A 234 21.58 15.11 12.31
CA LEU A 234 22.27 13.84 12.09
C LEU A 234 23.01 13.39 13.35
N ASP A 235 22.85 12.12 13.70
CA ASP A 235 23.74 11.46 14.66
C ASP A 235 25.07 11.13 13.97
N ILE A 236 26.14 11.74 14.47
CA ILE A 236 27.51 11.57 13.98
C ILE A 236 28.35 10.70 14.92
N SER A 237 27.69 9.96 15.81
CA SER A 237 28.36 9.01 16.70
C SER A 237 29.12 7.93 15.90
N ASP A 238 30.18 7.38 16.48
CA ASP A 238 30.92 6.26 15.88
C ASP A 238 29.99 5.06 15.58
N GLN A 239 28.97 4.88 16.42
CA GLN A 239 27.94 3.87 16.24
C GLN A 239 27.09 4.11 15.00
N ALA A 240 26.66 5.35 14.75
CA ALA A 240 25.93 5.73 13.54
C ALA A 240 26.79 5.53 12.28
N LEU A 241 28.07 5.91 12.33
CA LEU A 241 28.99 5.70 11.20
C LEU A 241 29.22 4.21 10.91
N LEU A 242 29.34 3.37 11.96
CA LEU A 242 29.41 1.91 11.83
C LEU A 242 28.11 1.32 11.26
N ALA A 243 26.95 1.83 11.67
CA ALA A 243 25.66 1.40 11.16
C ALA A 243 25.51 1.72 9.66
N ARG A 244 25.90 2.92 9.22
CA ARG A 244 25.92 3.30 7.81
C ARG A 244 26.79 2.38 6.96
N LYS A 245 27.98 2.03 7.44
CA LYS A 245 28.86 1.08 6.74
C LYS A 245 28.24 -0.32 6.61
N LYS A 246 27.46 -0.76 7.60
CA LYS A 246 26.73 -2.03 7.53
C LYS A 246 25.56 -1.96 6.54
N LEU A 247 24.86 -0.83 6.49
CA LEU A 247 23.78 -0.58 5.53
C LEU A 247 24.30 -0.72 4.09
N GLN A 248 25.45 -0.10 3.79
CA GLN A 248 26.16 -0.15 2.50
C GLN A 248 26.64 -1.54 2.08
N GLN A 249 26.69 -2.49 3.01
CA GLN A 249 27.13 -3.87 2.74
C GLN A 249 25.95 -4.82 2.51
N LEU A 250 24.71 -4.32 2.62
CA LEU A 250 23.53 -5.15 2.39
C LEU A 250 23.34 -5.40 0.89
N PRO A 251 23.01 -6.64 0.49
CA PRO A 251 22.51 -6.92 -0.85
C PRO A 251 21.19 -6.17 -1.13
N ASP A 252 20.99 -5.76 -2.38
CA ASP A 252 19.81 -4.96 -2.81
C ASP A 252 18.48 -5.51 -2.30
N PRO A 253 18.16 -6.83 -2.39
CA PRO A 253 16.88 -7.33 -1.90
C PRO A 253 16.67 -7.15 -0.39
N LEU A 254 17.75 -7.28 0.40
CA LEU A 254 17.69 -7.08 1.85
C LEU A 254 17.64 -5.59 2.20
N PHE A 255 18.27 -4.75 1.39
CA PHE A 255 18.19 -3.30 1.52
C PHE A 255 16.77 -2.80 1.22
N GLU A 256 16.14 -3.26 0.13
CA GLU A 256 14.75 -2.95 -0.21
C GLU A 256 13.77 -3.37 0.88
N ASP A 257 13.93 -4.60 1.41
CA ASP A 257 13.13 -5.10 2.52
C ASP A 257 13.24 -4.21 3.77
N LEU A 258 14.45 -3.70 4.05
CA LEU A 258 14.71 -2.79 5.16
C LEU A 258 14.12 -1.41 4.92
N ALA A 259 14.25 -0.88 3.70
CA ALA A 259 13.66 0.40 3.29
C ALA A 259 12.14 0.37 3.40
N MET A 260 11.51 -0.73 2.99
CA MET A 260 10.08 -0.98 3.21
C MET A 260 9.73 -1.00 4.70
N ASP A 261 10.50 -1.70 5.54
CA ASP A 261 10.23 -1.75 6.97
C ASP A 261 10.30 -0.35 7.63
N VAL A 262 11.21 0.52 7.17
CA VAL A 262 11.29 1.92 7.60
C VAL A 262 10.13 2.76 7.07
N PHE A 263 9.71 2.54 5.82
CA PHE A 263 8.54 3.17 5.23
C PHE A 263 7.27 2.85 6.05
N ASP A 264 7.05 1.59 6.44
CA ASP A 264 5.95 1.20 7.33
C ASP A 264 5.95 2.00 8.64
N GLU A 265 7.12 2.17 9.25
CA GLU A 265 7.24 2.91 10.52
C GLU A 265 6.99 4.42 10.34
N VAL A 266 7.44 5.02 9.22
CA VAL A 266 7.11 6.40 8.85
C VAL A 266 5.60 6.57 8.77
N GLU A 267 4.93 5.70 8.01
CA GLU A 267 3.47 5.74 7.88
C GLU A 267 2.77 5.60 9.24
N ARG A 268 3.24 4.66 10.08
CA ARG A 268 2.68 4.47 11.43
C ARG A 268 2.81 5.73 12.29
N ARG A 269 3.97 6.39 12.27
CA ARG A 269 4.23 7.62 13.06
C ARG A 269 3.36 8.79 12.58
N GLU A 270 3.27 8.99 11.26
CA GLU A 270 2.40 10.00 10.65
C GLU A 270 0.93 9.75 11.01
N LEU A 271 0.48 8.51 10.83
CA LEU A 271 -0.90 8.12 11.06
C LEU A 271 -1.30 8.23 12.54
N ASN A 272 -0.39 7.90 13.45
CA ASN A 272 -0.60 8.10 14.88
C ASN A 272 -0.78 9.59 15.22
N THR A 273 0.04 10.46 14.60
CA THR A 273 -0.08 11.93 14.75
C THR A 273 -1.45 12.42 14.24
N ILE A 274 -1.88 11.92 13.08
CA ILE A 274 -3.19 12.26 12.50
C ILE A 274 -4.33 11.76 13.40
N TRP A 275 -4.25 10.52 13.90
CA TRP A 275 -5.24 9.93 14.80
C TRP A 275 -5.47 10.80 16.03
N HIS A 276 -4.40 11.16 16.73
CA HIS A 276 -4.47 12.04 17.91
C HIS A 276 -5.00 13.44 17.61
N ALA A 277 -4.81 13.94 16.38
CA ALA A 277 -5.25 15.28 15.99
C ALA A 277 -6.68 15.33 15.45
N GLN A 278 -7.23 14.21 14.96
CA GLN A 278 -8.53 14.16 14.28
C GLN A 278 -9.64 13.59 15.13
N VAL A 279 -9.36 12.56 15.92
CA VAL A 279 -10.37 11.75 16.57
C VAL A 279 -10.75 12.34 17.94
N ASP A 280 -11.99 12.12 18.37
CA ASP A 280 -12.44 12.48 19.72
C ASP A 280 -11.49 11.90 20.77
N LYS A 281 -11.15 12.70 21.78
CA LYS A 281 -10.30 12.31 22.91
C LYS A 281 -10.79 11.03 23.59
N ALA A 282 -12.09 10.79 23.63
CA ALA A 282 -12.67 9.57 24.20
C ALA A 282 -12.30 8.29 23.43
N LEU A 283 -12.05 8.39 22.13
CA LEU A 283 -11.71 7.26 21.26
C LEU A 283 -10.19 7.07 21.08
N ILE A 284 -9.36 8.02 21.50
CA ILE A 284 -7.89 7.91 21.44
C ILE A 284 -7.39 6.60 22.05
N PRO A 285 -7.85 6.15 23.24
CA PRO A 285 -7.37 4.91 23.86
C PRO A 285 -7.73 3.64 23.07
N LEU A 286 -8.58 3.72 22.04
CA LEU A 286 -8.92 2.57 21.20
C LEU A 286 -7.83 2.22 20.18
N HIS A 287 -6.92 3.16 19.89
CA HIS A 287 -5.76 2.91 19.06
C HIS A 287 -4.51 2.74 19.94
N VAL A 288 -4.18 1.48 20.26
CA VAL A 288 -3.00 1.13 21.06
C VAL A 288 -2.07 0.27 20.20
N VAL A 289 -1.47 0.87 19.18
CA VAL A 289 -0.50 0.19 18.31
C VAL A 289 0.85 0.92 18.41
N PRO A 290 1.60 0.72 19.52
CA PRO A 290 2.81 1.47 19.81
C PRO A 290 3.97 1.15 18.85
N PHE A 291 3.86 0.04 18.10
CA PHE A 291 4.84 -0.45 17.15
C PHE A 291 4.11 -1.18 16.01
N LEU A 292 4.80 -1.45 14.91
CA LEU A 292 4.22 -2.13 13.74
C LEU A 292 3.55 -3.47 14.11
N PRO A 293 2.29 -3.71 13.67
CA PRO A 293 1.63 -5.00 13.83
C PRO A 293 2.42 -6.15 13.21
N VAL A 294 2.26 -7.34 13.78
CA VAL A 294 2.88 -8.57 13.27
C VAL A 294 2.29 -8.91 11.90
N ASN A 295 3.16 -9.15 10.93
CA ASN A 295 2.78 -9.73 9.65
C ASN A 295 3.06 -11.25 9.70
N PRO A 296 2.02 -12.12 9.59
CA PRO A 296 2.20 -13.57 9.60
C PRO A 296 3.05 -14.12 8.44
N ALA A 297 3.18 -13.37 7.33
CA ALA A 297 4.02 -13.77 6.21
C ALA A 297 5.52 -13.59 6.50
N PHE A 298 5.88 -12.84 7.54
CA PHE A 298 7.27 -12.56 7.89
C PHE A 298 7.78 -13.46 9.03
N SER A 299 9.09 -13.72 9.01
CA SER A 299 9.75 -14.42 10.11
C SER A 299 9.62 -13.65 11.43
N ALA A 300 9.75 -14.37 12.55
CA ALA A 300 9.77 -13.74 13.88
C ALA A 300 10.89 -12.68 13.99
N THR A 301 12.05 -12.94 13.38
CA THR A 301 13.19 -12.02 13.36
C THR A 301 12.86 -10.72 12.61
N ARG A 302 12.23 -10.80 11.43
CA ARG A 302 11.85 -9.60 10.66
C ARG A 302 10.78 -8.80 11.40
N ASN A 303 9.76 -9.46 11.95
CA ASN A 303 8.74 -8.81 12.79
C ASN A 303 9.37 -8.11 14.01
N GLN A 304 10.33 -8.74 14.68
CA GLN A 304 11.04 -8.13 15.79
C GLN A 304 11.85 -6.90 15.35
N GLY A 305 12.51 -6.97 14.18
CA GLY A 305 13.23 -5.84 13.57
C GLY A 305 12.29 -4.64 13.34
N ARG A 306 11.18 -4.87 12.64
CA ARG A 306 10.12 -3.86 12.38
C ARG A 306 9.62 -3.20 13.67
N GLN A 307 9.35 -3.99 14.71
CA GLN A 307 8.84 -3.46 15.98
C GLN A 307 9.89 -2.66 16.77
N LYS A 308 11.18 -2.96 16.59
CA LYS A 308 12.27 -2.19 17.23
C LYS A 308 12.39 -0.77 16.67
N LEU A 309 11.97 -0.51 15.43
CA LEU A 309 11.99 0.82 14.82
C LEU A 309 11.17 1.85 15.63
N ALA A 310 10.12 1.41 16.32
CA ALA A 310 9.31 2.26 17.19
C ALA A 310 10.08 2.81 18.41
N ARG A 311 11.22 2.21 18.77
CA ARG A 311 12.06 2.66 19.89
C ARG A 311 13.03 3.78 19.52
N TYR A 312 13.25 4.00 18.23
CA TYR A 312 14.21 5.00 17.77
C TYR A 312 13.72 6.39 18.15
N GLY A 313 14.58 7.17 18.80
CA GLY A 313 14.32 8.59 19.04
C GLY A 313 14.20 9.37 17.72
N PRO A 314 13.67 10.61 17.76
CA PRO A 314 13.53 11.43 16.55
C PRO A 314 14.84 11.58 15.77
N LYS A 315 15.95 11.88 16.48
CA LYS A 315 17.27 12.07 15.89
C LYS A 315 17.81 10.81 15.22
N GLU A 316 17.75 9.67 15.92
CA GLU A 316 18.23 8.38 15.43
C GLU A 316 17.43 7.93 14.20
N PHE A 317 16.10 8.07 14.24
CA PHE A 317 15.23 7.67 13.14
C PHE A 317 15.43 8.56 11.90
N THR A 318 15.55 9.88 12.08
CA THR A 318 15.88 10.82 11.00
C THR A 318 17.23 10.50 10.37
N THR A 319 18.24 10.17 11.18
CA THR A 319 19.57 9.76 10.69
C THR A 319 19.46 8.48 9.87
N PHE A 320 18.69 7.50 10.34
CA PHE A 320 18.53 6.23 9.64
C PHE A 320 17.81 6.40 8.29
N ILE A 321 16.76 7.22 8.23
CA ILE A 321 16.08 7.55 6.97
C ILE A 321 17.04 8.27 6.01
N TYR A 322 17.82 9.23 6.52
CA TYR A 322 18.80 9.93 5.70
C TYR A 322 19.85 8.99 5.12
N ASP A 323 20.34 8.02 5.91
CA ASP A 323 21.29 7.02 5.44
C ASP A 323 20.71 6.13 4.34
N ILE A 324 19.44 5.71 4.47
CA ILE A 324 18.73 4.96 3.42
C ILE A 324 18.64 5.80 2.15
N LEU A 325 18.16 7.04 2.24
CA LEU A 325 18.01 7.91 1.07
C LEU A 325 19.35 8.22 0.39
N ASN A 326 20.42 8.34 1.17
CA ASN A 326 21.76 8.59 0.64
C ASN A 326 22.35 7.36 -0.08
N GLU A 327 21.91 6.15 0.29
CA GLU A 327 22.33 4.92 -0.38
C GLU A 327 21.58 4.68 -1.70
N VAL A 328 20.30 5.09 -1.78
CA VAL A 328 19.50 4.95 -3.02
C VAL A 328 19.84 6.04 -4.06
N ARG A 329 20.41 7.16 -3.61
CA ARG A 329 20.73 8.32 -4.46
C ARG A 329 21.80 8.00 -5.52
#